data_AF-A0A2K2RCN9-F1
#
_entry.id   AF-A0A2K2RCN9-F1
#
_cell.length_a   1.000
_cell.length_b   1.000
_cell.length_c   1.000
_cell.angle_alpha   90.00
_cell.angle_beta   90.00
_cell.angle_gamma   90.00
#
_symmetry.space_group_name_H-M   'P 1'
#
loop_
_entity.id
_entity.type
_entity.pdbx_description
1 polymer ?
#
loop_
_entity_poly.entity_id
_entity_poly.type
_entity_poly.pdbx_seq_one_letter_code
_entity_poly.pdbx_strand_id
1 'polypeptide(L)' 'MSTSQPDASRQSEDRVTPDSLLHTRTGGEVSPEDLVLASGKDLTPQNLEWARRKLAEEGPSAMEKILP' A
#
# COMPACT_ATOMS: atom_id res chain seq x y z
N MET A 1 11.11 50.89 -16.97
CA MET A 1 12.29 50.05 -17.26
C MET A 1 11.91 48.61 -17.06
N SER A 2 12.14 47.78 -18.08
CA SER A 2 12.01 46.32 -18.06
C SER A 2 13.00 45.68 -17.08
N THR A 3 12.58 44.62 -16.40
CA THR A 3 13.44 43.45 -16.14
C THR A 3 12.65 42.18 -16.36
N SER A 4 13.26 41.29 -17.14
CA SER A 4 12.75 40.11 -17.80
C SER A 4 12.14 39.06 -16.90
N GLN A 5 11.23 38.28 -17.52
CA GLN A 5 10.84 36.95 -17.05
C GLN A 5 12.06 36.06 -16.79
N PRO A 6 12.01 35.18 -15.76
CA PRO A 6 12.62 33.87 -15.86
C PRO A 6 11.63 32.94 -16.57
N ASP A 7 12.04 32.55 -17.77
CA ASP A 7 11.49 31.51 -18.62
C ASP A 7 11.81 30.11 -18.03
N ALA A 8 10.87 29.17 -18.17
CA ALA A 8 11.10 27.71 -18.21
C ALA A 8 11.41 26.84 -16.96
N SER A 9 11.31 27.28 -15.69
CA SER A 9 11.55 26.34 -14.54
C SER A 9 10.46 26.21 -13.46
N ARG A 10 9.27 26.80 -13.61
CA ARG A 10 8.15 26.56 -12.67
C ARG A 10 7.19 25.48 -13.15
N GLN A 11 7.70 24.27 -13.33
CA GLN A 11 6.83 23.09 -13.26
C GLN A 11 6.98 22.53 -11.85
N SER A 12 6.15 22.98 -10.89
CA SER A 12 5.80 22.25 -9.64
C SER A 12 5.26 23.23 -8.60
N GLU A 13 4.00 23.72 -8.69
CA GLU A 13 3.41 24.43 -7.53
C GLU A 13 1.95 24.08 -7.20
N ASP A 14 1.19 23.34 -8.03
CA ASP A 14 -0.20 22.96 -7.65
C ASP A 14 -0.72 21.69 -8.34
N ARG A 15 -0.25 20.52 -7.90
CA ARG A 15 -0.91 19.25 -8.21
C ARG A 15 -1.00 18.40 -6.96
N VAL A 16 -1.98 18.70 -6.12
CA VAL A 16 -2.46 17.70 -5.15
C VAL A 16 -2.85 16.47 -5.95
N THR A 17 -2.27 15.31 -5.63
CA THR A 17 -2.69 14.05 -6.24
C THR A 17 -4.14 13.82 -5.85
N PRO A 18 -5.08 13.78 -6.82
CA PRO A 18 -6.50 13.63 -6.50
C PRO A 18 -6.75 12.30 -5.79
N ASP A 19 -7.67 12.30 -4.81
CA ASP A 19 -7.98 11.12 -3.99
C ASP A 19 -8.38 9.89 -4.82
N SER A 20 -8.98 10.09 -5.99
CA SER A 20 -9.31 9.01 -6.92
C SER A 20 -8.09 8.26 -7.48
N LEU A 21 -6.91 8.88 -7.42
CA LEU A 21 -5.61 8.29 -7.76
C LEU A 21 -4.84 7.82 -6.52
N LEU A 22 -5.35 8.10 -5.31
CA LEU A 22 -4.78 7.62 -4.07
C LEU A 22 -5.36 6.24 -3.75
N HIS A 23 -4.62 5.20 -4.13
CA HIS A 23 -4.95 3.83 -3.73
C HIS A 23 -4.54 3.61 -2.27
N THR A 24 -5.45 3.89 -1.34
CA THR A 24 -5.24 3.67 0.11
C THR A 24 -5.19 2.18 0.49
N ARG A 25 -5.48 1.29 -0.46
CA ARG A 25 -5.25 -0.15 -0.44
C ARG A 25 -4.89 -0.57 -1.87
N THR A 26 -3.90 -1.44 -2.04
CA THR A 26 -3.72 -2.17 -3.32
C THR A 26 -5.05 -2.87 -3.60
N GLY A 27 -5.76 -2.53 -4.68
CA GLY A 27 -7.13 -2.99 -4.95
C GLY A 27 -7.30 -4.50 -5.20
N GLY A 28 -6.35 -5.34 -4.78
CA GLY A 28 -6.37 -6.79 -4.89
C GLY A 28 -6.80 -7.49 -3.60
N GLU A 29 -7.03 -8.80 -3.69
CA GLU A 29 -7.28 -9.66 -2.54
C GLU A 29 -6.03 -9.75 -1.64
N VAL A 30 -6.25 -9.96 -0.33
CA VAL A 30 -5.18 -10.17 0.64
C VAL A 30 -4.44 -11.46 0.32
N SER A 31 -3.15 -11.36 0.04
CA SER A 31 -2.30 -12.52 -0.19
C SER A 31 -1.77 -13.12 1.12
N PRO A 32 -1.38 -14.40 1.15
CA PRO A 32 -0.69 -14.99 2.29
C PRO A 32 0.57 -14.21 2.69
N GLU A 33 1.30 -13.69 1.71
CA GLU A 33 2.51 -12.89 1.91
C GLU A 33 2.21 -11.60 2.68
N ASP A 34 1.10 -10.92 2.35
CA ASP A 34 0.67 -9.70 3.04
C ASP A 34 0.42 -9.95 4.52
N LEU A 35 -0.22 -11.07 4.87
CA LEU A 35 -0.47 -11.43 6.27
C LEU A 35 0.81 -11.71 7.05
N VAL A 36 1.79 -12.37 6.42
CA VAL A 36 3.08 -12.65 7.05
C VAL A 36 3.81 -11.35 7.35
N LEU A 37 3.88 -10.45 6.36
CA LEU A 37 4.54 -9.16 6.49
C LEU A 37 3.83 -8.25 7.51
N ALA A 38 2.49 -8.18 7.47
CA ALA A 38 1.72 -7.42 8.44
C ALA A 38 1.88 -7.93 9.89
N SER A 39 2.17 -9.23 10.04
CA SER A 39 2.47 -9.85 11.34
C SER A 39 3.91 -9.63 11.81
N GLY A 40 4.77 -8.97 11.02
CA GLY A 40 6.18 -8.77 11.32
C GLY A 40 7.02 -10.05 11.26
N LYS A 41 6.59 -11.05 10.50
CA LYS A 41 7.27 -12.35 10.36
C LYS A 41 8.04 -12.42 9.05
N ASP A 42 9.07 -13.28 9.00
CA ASP A 42 9.81 -13.57 7.77
C ASP A 42 9.01 -14.47 6.81
N LEU A 43 9.24 -14.31 5.51
CA LEU A 43 8.62 -15.10 4.43
C LEU A 43 9.23 -16.50 4.31
N THR A 44 9.07 -17.31 5.35
CA THR A 44 9.44 -18.73 5.34
C THR A 44 8.28 -19.60 4.84
N PRO A 45 8.55 -20.80 4.29
CA PRO A 45 7.48 -21.72 3.85
C PRO A 45 6.46 -22.02 4.96
N GLN A 46 6.93 -22.20 6.19
CA GLN A 46 6.07 -22.44 7.36
C GLN A 46 5.13 -21.26 7.63
N ASN A 47 5.64 -20.02 7.56
CA ASN A 47 4.81 -18.84 7.80
C ASN A 47 3.80 -18.62 6.67
N LEU A 48 4.16 -18.96 5.43
CA LEU A 48 3.23 -18.91 4.30
C LEU A 48 2.10 -19.93 4.43
N GLU A 49 2.39 -21.15 4.88
CA GLU A 49 1.35 -22.17 5.16
C GLU A 49 0.41 -21.72 6.27
N TRP A 50 0.95 -21.12 7.34
CA TRP A 50 0.14 -20.52 8.39
C TRP A 50 -0.80 -19.44 7.83
N ALA A 51 -0.29 -18.54 6.99
CA ALA A 51 -1.08 -17.46 6.40
C ALA A 51 -2.16 -17.97 5.44
N ARG A 52 -1.85 -18.99 4.61
CA ARG A 52 -2.82 -19.65 3.72
C ARG A 52 -3.98 -20.25 4.51
N ARG A 53 -3.68 -20.97 5.59
CA ARG A 53 -4.72 -21.53 6.47
C ARG A 53 -5.55 -20.42 7.13
N LYS A 54 -4.90 -19.35 7.60
CA LYS A 54 -5.60 -18.24 8.23
C LYS A 54 -6.54 -17.50 7.26
N LEU A 55 -6.13 -17.31 6.00
CA LEU A 55 -7.02 -16.78 4.95
C LEU A 55 -8.16 -17.73 4.61
N ALA A 56 -7.92 -19.04 4.60
CA ALA A 56 -8.98 -20.00 4.35
C ALA A 56 -10.04 -20.03 5.47
N GLU A 57 -9.61 -19.83 6.72
CA GLU A 57 -10.49 -19.82 7.89
C GLU A 57 -11.23 -18.49 8.09
N GLU A 58 -10.53 -17.37 7.90
CA GLU A 58 -11.02 -16.05 8.30
C GLU A 58 -11.25 -15.08 7.13
N GLY A 59 -10.83 -15.47 5.93
CA GLY A 59 -10.91 -14.64 4.74
C GLY A 59 -10.10 -13.34 4.86
N PRO A 60 -10.47 -12.30 4.08
CA PRO A 60 -9.79 -11.00 4.10
C PRO A 60 -9.76 -10.32 5.48
N SER A 61 -10.69 -10.64 6.38
CA SER A 61 -10.74 -10.10 7.75
C SER A 61 -9.58 -10.57 8.63
N ALA A 62 -8.80 -11.57 8.20
CA ALA A 62 -7.58 -11.98 8.90
C ALA A 62 -6.58 -10.81 9.07
N MET A 63 -6.52 -9.91 8.09
CA MET A 63 -5.65 -8.72 8.09
C MET A 63 -6.06 -7.74 9.20
N GLU A 64 -7.36 -7.48 9.33
CA GLU A 64 -7.91 -6.53 10.29
C GLU A 64 -7.71 -6.98 11.75
N LYS A 65 -7.54 -8.28 11.99
CA LYS A 65 -7.25 -8.81 13.33
C LYS A 65 -5.78 -8.80 13.71
N ILE A 66 -4.89 -8.70 12.74
CA ILE A 66 -3.44 -8.66 12.97
C ILE A 66 -2.99 -7.23 13.23
N LEU A 67 -3.63 -6.27 12.58
CA LEU A 67 -3.41 -4.85 12.79
C LEU A 67 -4.21 -4.40 14.03
N PRO A 68 -3.57 -3.76 15.04
CA PRO A 68 -4.24 -3.28 16.24
C PRO A 68 -5.21 -2.11 15.98
#